data_AF-A0A6F8TRE6-F1
#
_entry.id   AF-A0A6F8TRE6-F1
#
_cell.length_a   1.000
_cell.length_b   1.000
_cell.length_c   1.000
_cell.angle_alpha   90.00
_cell.angle_beta   90.00
_cell.angle_gamma   90.00
#
_symmetry.space_group_name_H-M   'P 1'
#
loop_
_entity.id
_entity.type
_entity.pdbx_description
1 polymer ?
#
loop_
_entity_poly.entity_id
_entity_poly.type
_entity_poly.pdbx_seq_one_letter_code
_entity_poly.pdbx_strand_id
1 'polypeptide(L)'
;MNHRSISSAPYGITEPDSAHTILEGIKRKAASTDLYYRLMGAAPTQHHGTSLQRMLEDEQRHWQQLTDLYMSMTGTQPSFHPERIEVSTYLEGLHKGYEKELAGYEHFRIACLNARHQEAYDVLMNACMDGWAHAKQLNSLAGELSRITSEDYGPAPYVINIDEATVNNEAFRKAIWTGRHLQVTLMSIKPGEEIGLEIHPYLDQFLRLEQGNGVVKMGDRQDLLTFEKVVSTDDAIIIPAGTWHNLINTGQEPIKLYSIYAPPQHPHGTVHQTKADAEAAEAGMEGNGYTY
;
A
#
# COMPACT_ATOMS: atom_id res chain seq x y z
N MET A 1 -27.87 -73.14 -15.08
CA MET A 1 -28.43 -71.89 -15.64
C MET A 1 -29.08 -71.11 -14.53
N ASN A 2 -29.07 -69.77 -14.66
CA ASN A 2 -29.57 -68.73 -13.75
C ASN A 2 -28.65 -68.30 -12.59
N HIS A 3 -27.60 -67.56 -12.95
CA HIS A 3 -27.11 -66.45 -12.12
C HIS A 3 -28.14 -65.31 -12.13
N ARG A 4 -28.54 -64.81 -10.96
CA ARG A 4 -29.20 -63.51 -10.81
C ARG A 4 -28.13 -62.46 -10.51
N SER A 5 -28.09 -61.45 -11.36
CA SER A 5 -27.19 -60.29 -11.30
C SER A 5 -27.41 -59.47 -10.03
N ILE A 6 -26.32 -59.14 -9.35
CA ILE A 6 -26.25 -58.05 -8.37
C ILE A 6 -25.86 -56.81 -9.16
N SER A 7 -26.75 -55.82 -9.19
CA SER A 7 -26.48 -54.48 -9.72
C SER A 7 -25.58 -53.73 -8.73
N SER A 8 -24.36 -53.42 -9.15
CA SER A 8 -23.41 -52.58 -8.43
C SER A 8 -23.59 -51.12 -8.83
N ALA A 9 -24.04 -50.27 -7.90
CA ALA A 9 -23.98 -48.82 -8.06
C ALA A 9 -22.51 -48.35 -7.97
N PRO A 10 -22.06 -47.35 -8.75
CA PRO A 10 -20.68 -46.89 -8.72
C PRO A 10 -20.44 -45.85 -7.61
N TYR A 11 -19.37 -46.08 -6.85
CA TYR A 11 -18.52 -45.12 -6.13
C TYR A 11 -19.20 -44.04 -5.27
N GLY A 12 -19.54 -44.41 -4.03
CA GLY A 12 -19.81 -43.45 -2.97
C GLY A 12 -18.54 -43.05 -2.22
N ILE A 13 -17.98 -41.88 -2.51
CA ILE A 13 -17.21 -41.11 -1.54
C ILE A 13 -18.24 -40.38 -0.67
N THR A 14 -18.68 -41.02 0.40
CA THR A 14 -19.61 -40.40 1.35
C THR A 14 -19.02 -40.49 2.75
N GLU A 15 -17.96 -39.72 3.00
CA GLU A 15 -17.67 -39.23 4.35
C GLU A 15 -18.02 -37.72 4.36
N PRO A 16 -18.87 -37.26 5.30
CA PRO A 16 -19.27 -35.85 5.43
C PRO A 16 -18.09 -34.85 5.51
N ASP A 17 -16.94 -35.31 6.02
CA ASP A 17 -15.78 -34.47 6.33
C ASP A 17 -15.02 -33.99 5.07
N SER A 18 -14.96 -34.79 4.00
CA SER A 18 -14.20 -34.43 2.79
C SER A 18 -14.90 -33.35 1.95
N ALA A 19 -16.21 -33.48 1.75
CA ALA A 19 -16.99 -32.48 1.03
C ALA A 19 -17.05 -31.15 1.81
N HIS A 20 -17.16 -31.22 3.14
CA HIS A 20 -17.09 -30.03 4.00
C HIS A 20 -15.73 -29.34 3.89
N THR A 21 -14.62 -30.09 3.94
CA THR A 21 -13.26 -29.55 3.79
C THR A 21 -13.06 -28.82 2.46
N ILE A 22 -13.58 -29.38 1.36
CA ILE A 22 -13.51 -28.73 0.04
C ILE A 22 -14.37 -27.46 0.02
N LEU A 23 -15.58 -27.50 0.59
CA LEU A 23 -16.45 -26.32 0.66
C LEU A 23 -15.81 -25.18 1.46
N GLU A 24 -15.12 -25.47 2.55
CA GLU A 24 -14.34 -24.46 3.29
C GLU A 24 -13.17 -23.92 2.46
N GLY A 25 -12.53 -24.76 1.65
CA GLY A 25 -11.54 -24.32 0.67
C GLY A 25 -12.12 -23.35 -0.35
N ILE A 26 -13.30 -23.65 -0.91
CA ILE A 26 -14.02 -22.79 -1.86
C ILE A 26 -14.32 -21.42 -1.24
N LYS A 27 -14.85 -21.40 -0.02
CA LYS A 27 -15.15 -20.14 0.69
C LYS A 27 -13.90 -19.27 0.88
N ARG A 28 -12.77 -19.89 1.23
CA ARG A 28 -11.49 -19.19 1.39
C ARG A 28 -11.01 -18.57 0.09
N LYS A 29 -11.01 -19.33 -1.01
CA LYS A 29 -10.59 -18.83 -2.34
C LYS A 29 -11.47 -17.68 -2.83
N ALA A 30 -12.78 -17.75 -2.58
CA ALA A 30 -13.70 -16.65 -2.89
C ALA A 30 -13.40 -15.37 -2.06
N ALA A 31 -13.10 -15.51 -0.77
CA ALA A 31 -12.75 -14.37 0.10
C ALA A 31 -11.42 -13.71 -0.29
N SER A 32 -10.39 -14.51 -0.61
CA SER A 32 -9.10 -14.01 -1.11
C SER A 32 -9.25 -13.26 -2.44
N THR A 33 -10.10 -13.75 -3.35
CA THR A 33 -10.39 -13.10 -4.64
C THR A 33 -10.91 -11.67 -4.45
N ASP A 34 -11.91 -11.47 -3.59
CA ASP A 34 -12.43 -10.12 -3.28
C ASP A 34 -11.36 -9.21 -2.64
N LEU A 35 -10.58 -9.75 -1.70
CA LEU A 35 -9.51 -9.00 -1.03
C LEU A 35 -8.46 -8.53 -2.05
N TYR A 36 -7.95 -9.43 -2.90
CA TYR A 36 -6.90 -9.08 -3.87
C TYR A 36 -7.39 -8.09 -4.93
N TYR A 37 -8.63 -8.22 -5.39
CA TYR A 37 -9.22 -7.24 -6.30
C TYR A 37 -9.23 -5.83 -5.68
N ARG A 38 -9.67 -5.71 -4.42
CA ARG A 38 -9.68 -4.42 -3.71
C ARG A 38 -8.29 -3.87 -3.45
N LEU A 39 -7.34 -4.74 -3.06
CA LEU A 39 -5.96 -4.33 -2.85
C LEU A 39 -5.29 -3.88 -4.14
N MET A 40 -5.55 -4.56 -5.26
CA MET A 40 -5.01 -4.17 -6.56
C MET A 40 -5.44 -2.75 -6.95
N GLY A 41 -6.70 -2.37 -6.68
CA GLY A 41 -7.20 -1.01 -6.92
C GLY A 41 -6.59 0.06 -6.00
N ALA A 42 -6.02 -0.34 -4.86
CA ALA A 42 -5.35 0.53 -3.90
C ALA A 42 -3.81 0.39 -3.93
N ALA A 43 -3.26 -0.33 -4.92
CA ALA A 43 -1.84 -0.64 -4.97
C ALA A 43 -1.01 0.63 -5.19
N PRO A 44 0.06 0.85 -4.38
CA PRO A 44 0.86 2.08 -4.47
C PRO A 44 1.79 2.12 -5.69
N THR A 45 2.07 0.96 -6.28
CA THR A 45 2.95 0.84 -7.44
C THR A 45 2.44 -0.20 -8.43
N GLN A 46 2.87 -0.08 -9.69
CA GLN A 46 2.56 -1.06 -10.74
C GLN A 46 3.05 -2.48 -10.37
N HIS A 47 4.19 -2.59 -9.68
CA HIS A 47 4.73 -3.87 -9.21
C HIS A 47 3.78 -4.58 -8.24
N HIS A 48 3.23 -3.83 -7.26
CA HIS A 48 2.24 -4.36 -6.33
C HIS A 48 0.96 -4.77 -7.05
N GLY A 49 0.44 -3.92 -7.95
CA GLY A 49 -0.75 -4.22 -8.74
C GLY A 49 -0.59 -5.49 -9.58
N THR A 50 0.54 -5.63 -10.29
CA THR A 50 0.82 -6.82 -11.11
C THR A 50 0.98 -8.08 -10.26
N SER A 51 1.59 -7.97 -9.08
CA SER A 51 1.73 -9.12 -8.15
C SER A 51 0.37 -9.59 -7.65
N LEU A 52 -0.48 -8.67 -7.20
CA LEU A 52 -1.83 -8.98 -6.72
C LEU A 52 -2.73 -9.49 -7.84
N GLN A 53 -2.56 -9.02 -9.07
CA GLN A 53 -3.28 -9.53 -10.23
C GLN A 53 -2.96 -11.01 -10.47
N ARG A 54 -1.68 -11.40 -10.45
CA ARG A 54 -1.29 -12.81 -10.64
C ARG A 54 -1.90 -13.69 -9.55
N MET A 55 -1.81 -13.25 -8.29
CA MET A 55 -2.43 -13.95 -7.16
C MET A 55 -3.94 -14.08 -7.34
N LEU A 56 -4.61 -13.03 -7.79
CA LEU A 56 -6.05 -13.04 -8.07
C LEU A 56 -6.42 -14.09 -9.13
N GLU A 57 -5.67 -14.17 -10.23
CA GLU A 57 -5.86 -15.16 -11.29
C GLU A 57 -5.66 -16.59 -10.78
N ASP A 58 -4.68 -16.80 -9.91
CA ASP A 58 -4.39 -18.10 -9.28
C ASP A 58 -5.52 -18.52 -8.32
N GLU A 59 -6.02 -17.60 -7.48
CA GLU A 59 -7.15 -17.85 -6.59
C GLU A 59 -8.44 -18.19 -7.34
N GLN A 60 -8.73 -17.49 -8.44
CA GLN A 60 -9.88 -17.78 -9.30
C GLN A 60 -9.78 -19.17 -9.93
N ARG A 61 -8.58 -19.57 -10.39
CA ARG A 61 -8.34 -20.90 -10.95
C ARG A 61 -8.56 -21.99 -9.90
N HIS A 62 -8.03 -21.83 -8.70
CA HIS A 62 -8.25 -22.81 -7.62
C HIS A 62 -9.69 -22.87 -7.16
N TRP A 63 -10.38 -21.72 -7.10
CA TRP A 63 -11.80 -21.70 -6.80
C TRP A 63 -12.59 -22.55 -7.80
N GLN A 64 -12.33 -22.40 -9.10
CA GLN A 64 -12.97 -23.24 -10.12
C GLN A 64 -12.67 -24.72 -9.92
N GLN A 65 -11.39 -25.10 -9.75
CA GLN A 65 -10.98 -26.49 -9.56
C GLN A 65 -11.61 -27.15 -8.33
N LEU A 66 -11.67 -26.44 -7.21
CA LEU A 66 -12.32 -26.94 -5.99
C LEU A 66 -13.83 -27.05 -6.16
N THR A 67 -14.45 -26.14 -6.91
CA THR A 67 -15.89 -26.19 -7.24
C THR A 67 -16.20 -27.42 -8.08
N ASP A 68 -15.40 -27.70 -9.10
CA ASP A 68 -15.54 -28.87 -9.96
C ASP A 68 -15.37 -30.17 -9.15
N LEU A 69 -14.38 -30.21 -8.25
CA LEU A 69 -14.16 -31.34 -7.35
C LEU A 69 -15.33 -31.52 -6.36
N TYR A 70 -15.87 -30.44 -5.80
CA TYR A 70 -17.04 -30.51 -4.92
C TYR A 70 -18.27 -31.05 -5.65
N MET A 71 -18.52 -30.58 -6.87
CA MET A 71 -19.63 -31.03 -7.70
C MET A 71 -19.48 -32.49 -8.12
N SER A 72 -18.26 -32.96 -8.44
CA SER A 72 -18.03 -34.37 -8.79
C SER A 72 -18.30 -35.30 -7.62
N MET A 73 -18.04 -34.84 -6.39
CA MET A 73 -18.28 -35.62 -5.17
C MET A 73 -19.73 -35.59 -4.69
N THR A 74 -20.41 -34.45 -4.80
CA THR A 74 -21.73 -34.25 -4.19
C THR A 74 -22.88 -34.28 -5.20
N GLY A 75 -22.59 -34.08 -6.48
CA GLY A 75 -23.59 -33.89 -7.53
C GLY A 75 -24.31 -32.54 -7.47
N THR A 76 -23.90 -31.63 -6.58
CA THR A 76 -24.59 -30.34 -6.34
C THR A 76 -23.62 -29.16 -6.39
N GLN A 77 -24.13 -27.99 -6.79
CA GLN A 77 -23.34 -26.76 -6.69
C GLN A 77 -23.12 -26.35 -5.24
N PRO A 78 -21.93 -25.83 -4.88
CA PRO A 78 -21.66 -25.34 -3.54
C PRO A 78 -22.53 -24.11 -3.22
N SER A 79 -23.20 -24.13 -2.07
CA SER A 79 -23.98 -23.00 -1.57
C SER A 79 -23.26 -22.35 -0.39
N PHE A 80 -22.91 -21.07 -0.52
CA PHE A 80 -22.27 -20.30 0.54
C PHE A 80 -22.45 -18.79 0.30
N HIS A 81 -22.21 -18.01 1.34
CA HIS A 81 -22.09 -16.56 1.25
C HIS A 81 -20.60 -16.21 1.34
N PRO A 82 -20.02 -15.50 0.35
CA PRO A 82 -18.63 -15.09 0.42
C PRO A 82 -18.37 -14.24 1.66
N GLU A 83 -17.35 -14.59 2.43
CA GLU A 83 -16.87 -13.75 3.53
C GLU A 83 -16.16 -12.53 2.92
N ARG A 84 -16.52 -11.34 3.38
CA ARG A 84 -15.81 -10.11 3.03
C ARG A 84 -14.82 -9.77 4.13
N ILE A 85 -13.54 -9.66 3.77
CA ILE A 85 -12.48 -9.26 4.70
C ILE A 85 -12.43 -7.74 4.77
N GLU A 86 -12.90 -7.18 5.88
CA GLU A 86 -12.86 -5.75 6.16
C GLU A 86 -11.42 -5.27 6.37
N VAL A 87 -11.03 -4.21 5.67
CA VAL A 87 -9.67 -3.61 5.70
C VAL A 87 -9.79 -2.10 5.66
N SER A 88 -8.99 -1.41 6.47
CA SER A 88 -8.97 0.06 6.57
C SER A 88 -7.80 0.66 5.79
N THR A 89 -6.70 -0.08 5.67
CA THR A 89 -5.50 0.36 4.95
C THR A 89 -4.98 -0.74 4.03
N TYR A 90 -4.17 -0.34 3.04
CA TYR A 90 -3.52 -1.28 2.13
C TYR A 90 -2.56 -2.23 2.87
N LEU A 91 -1.75 -1.73 3.81
CA LEU A 91 -0.86 -2.54 4.64
C LEU A 91 -1.62 -3.55 5.50
N GLU A 92 -2.69 -3.12 6.17
CA GLU A 92 -3.54 -4.01 6.96
C GLU A 92 -4.11 -5.14 6.09
N GLY A 93 -4.52 -4.83 4.87
CA GLY A 93 -5.03 -5.84 3.94
C GLY A 93 -3.96 -6.83 3.48
N LEU A 94 -2.71 -6.41 3.29
CA LEU A 94 -1.59 -7.33 3.01
C LEU A 94 -1.35 -8.29 4.19
N HIS A 95 -1.36 -7.80 5.43
CA HIS A 95 -1.20 -8.64 6.62
C HIS A 95 -2.37 -9.62 6.81
N LYS A 96 -3.62 -9.14 6.67
CA LYS A 96 -4.81 -10.01 6.75
C LYS A 96 -4.82 -11.06 5.64
N GLY A 97 -4.41 -10.68 4.43
CA GLY A 97 -4.21 -11.62 3.33
C GLY A 97 -3.17 -12.69 3.68
N TYR A 98 -2.01 -12.27 4.22
CA TYR A 98 -0.95 -13.18 4.65
C TYR A 98 -1.44 -14.22 5.67
N GLU A 99 -2.14 -13.78 6.71
CA GLU A 99 -2.70 -14.67 7.73
C GLU A 99 -3.72 -15.65 7.14
N LYS A 100 -4.59 -15.18 6.23
CA LYS A 100 -5.59 -16.02 5.56
C LYS A 100 -4.95 -17.05 4.64
N GLU A 101 -3.92 -16.69 3.89
CA GLU A 101 -3.18 -17.64 3.04
C GLU A 101 -2.42 -18.67 3.86
N LEU A 102 -1.83 -18.28 5.00
CA LEU A 102 -1.18 -19.23 5.91
C LEU A 102 -2.21 -20.21 6.52
N ALA A 103 -3.39 -19.72 6.89
CA ALA A 103 -4.48 -20.57 7.35
C ALA A 103 -5.03 -21.48 6.23
N GLY A 104 -5.05 -21.00 4.98
CA GLY A 104 -5.41 -21.78 3.80
C GLY A 104 -4.41 -22.88 3.50
N TYR A 105 -3.11 -22.57 3.56
CA TYR A 105 -2.02 -23.53 3.46
C TYR A 105 -2.20 -24.68 4.46
N GLU A 106 -2.41 -24.37 5.74
CA GLU A 106 -2.58 -25.40 6.77
C GLU A 106 -3.84 -26.24 6.54
N HIS A 107 -4.95 -25.60 6.14
CA HIS A 107 -6.20 -26.28 5.78
C HIS A 107 -5.98 -27.30 4.67
N PHE A 108 -5.36 -26.88 3.56
CA PHE A 108 -5.12 -27.79 2.43
C PHE A 108 -4.05 -28.82 2.71
N ARG A 109 -3.01 -28.49 3.50
CA ARG A 109 -1.99 -29.45 3.94
C ARG A 109 -2.62 -30.62 4.71
N ILE A 110 -3.55 -30.33 5.62
CA ILE A 110 -4.31 -31.36 6.35
C ILE A 110 -5.25 -32.11 5.40
N ALA A 111 -5.93 -31.42 4.48
CA ALA A 111 -6.81 -32.06 3.50
C ALA A 111 -6.07 -33.06 2.60
N CYS A 112 -4.84 -32.75 2.17
CA CYS A 112 -4.00 -33.64 1.36
C CYS A 112 -3.70 -34.96 2.08
N LEU A 113 -3.48 -34.95 3.41
CA LEU A 113 -3.22 -36.16 4.19
C LEU A 113 -4.43 -37.12 4.21
N ASN A 114 -5.63 -36.59 4.03
CA ASN A 114 -6.88 -37.34 4.05
C ASN A 114 -7.40 -37.66 2.64
N ALA A 115 -6.73 -37.18 1.58
CA ALA A 115 -7.16 -37.40 0.21
C ALA A 115 -6.93 -38.87 -0.21
N ARG A 116 -8.01 -39.56 -0.57
CA ARG A 116 -7.97 -40.97 -1.01
C ARG A 116 -7.89 -41.17 -2.53
N HIS A 117 -8.01 -40.08 -3.29
CA HIS A 117 -8.00 -40.09 -4.76
C HIS A 117 -6.94 -39.13 -5.28
N GLN A 118 -6.21 -39.55 -6.33
CA GLN A 118 -5.10 -38.79 -6.91
C GLN A 118 -5.56 -37.42 -7.42
N GLU A 119 -6.69 -37.35 -8.12
CA GLU A 119 -7.21 -36.08 -8.66
C GLU A 119 -7.53 -35.06 -7.54
N ALA A 120 -8.12 -35.53 -6.44
CA ALA A 120 -8.38 -34.69 -5.28
C ALA A 120 -7.08 -34.24 -4.61
N TYR A 121 -6.11 -35.16 -4.47
CA TYR A 121 -4.80 -34.85 -3.92
C TYR A 121 -4.08 -33.77 -4.75
N ASP A 122 -4.08 -33.89 -6.09
CA ASP A 122 -3.39 -32.95 -6.97
C ASP A 122 -4.00 -31.54 -6.87
N VAL A 123 -5.34 -31.42 -6.86
CA VAL A 123 -6.02 -30.13 -6.70
C VAL A 123 -5.71 -29.49 -5.34
N LEU A 124 -5.80 -30.26 -4.26
CA LEU A 124 -5.54 -29.77 -2.90
C LEU A 124 -4.07 -29.39 -2.72
N MET A 125 -3.16 -30.18 -3.28
CA MET A 125 -1.72 -29.95 -3.16
C MET A 125 -1.28 -28.71 -3.94
N ASN A 126 -1.84 -28.47 -5.13
CA ASN A 126 -1.59 -27.25 -5.89
C ASN A 126 -2.10 -26.02 -5.12
N ALA A 127 -3.34 -26.07 -4.61
CA ALA A 127 -3.90 -24.98 -3.80
C ALA A 127 -3.10 -24.71 -2.52
N CYS A 128 -2.51 -25.75 -1.93
CA CYS A 128 -1.62 -25.66 -0.76
C CYS A 128 -0.31 -24.92 -1.11
N MET A 129 0.37 -25.34 -2.18
CA MET A 129 1.64 -24.75 -2.59
C MET A 129 1.48 -23.28 -2.99
N ASP A 130 0.43 -22.95 -3.72
CA ASP A 130 0.14 -21.58 -4.13
C ASP A 130 -0.25 -20.72 -2.91
N GLY A 131 -0.98 -21.27 -1.94
CA GLY A 131 -1.24 -20.58 -0.66
C GLY A 131 0.05 -20.18 0.09
N TRP A 132 1.05 -21.07 0.14
CA TRP A 132 2.35 -20.72 0.72
C TRP A 132 3.10 -19.65 -0.10
N ALA A 133 3.09 -19.77 -1.43
CA ALA A 133 3.71 -18.80 -2.31
C ALA A 133 3.06 -17.41 -2.18
N HIS A 134 1.74 -17.35 -2.12
CA HIS A 134 0.95 -16.15 -1.90
C HIS A 134 1.24 -15.51 -0.55
N ALA A 135 1.27 -16.28 0.53
CA ALA A 135 1.65 -15.77 1.85
C ALA A 135 3.05 -15.10 1.80
N LYS A 136 4.03 -15.77 1.19
CA LYS A 136 5.38 -15.21 1.03
C LYS A 136 5.37 -13.92 0.22
N GLN A 137 4.61 -13.87 -0.89
CA GLN A 137 4.49 -12.69 -1.73
C GLN A 137 3.86 -11.52 -0.98
N LEU A 138 2.76 -11.74 -0.26
CA LEU A 138 2.10 -10.70 0.54
C LEU A 138 3.01 -10.15 1.63
N ASN A 139 3.78 -11.01 2.30
CA ASN A 139 4.76 -10.58 3.28
C ASN A 139 5.91 -9.77 2.64
N SER A 140 6.34 -10.14 1.43
CA SER A 140 7.31 -9.34 0.66
C SER A 140 6.75 -7.97 0.32
N LEU A 141 5.53 -7.91 -0.21
CA LEU A 141 4.85 -6.65 -0.53
C LEU A 141 4.63 -5.79 0.71
N ALA A 142 4.32 -6.39 1.87
CA ALA A 142 4.19 -5.67 3.13
C ALA A 142 5.54 -5.12 3.63
N GLY A 143 6.62 -5.88 3.45
CA GLY A 143 7.98 -5.44 3.76
C GLY A 143 8.49 -4.34 2.82
N GLU A 144 8.19 -4.45 1.52
CA GLU A 144 8.43 -3.39 0.52
C GLU A 144 7.63 -2.14 0.87
N LEU A 145 6.34 -2.30 1.18
CA LEU A 145 5.50 -1.20 1.62
C LEU A 145 6.05 -0.56 2.88
N SER A 146 6.46 -1.32 3.89
CA SER A 146 7.05 -0.77 5.13
C SER A 146 8.36 -0.01 4.88
N ARG A 147 9.10 -0.35 3.81
CA ARG A 147 10.28 0.39 3.36
C ARG A 147 9.90 1.65 2.56
N ILE A 148 8.77 1.62 1.85
CA ILE A 148 8.20 2.76 1.11
C ILE A 148 7.51 3.75 2.08
N THR A 149 6.79 3.25 3.08
CA THR A 149 5.97 3.99 4.04
C THR A 149 6.71 4.30 5.33
N SER A 150 8.05 4.28 5.33
CA SER A 150 8.77 4.09 6.59
C SER A 150 8.58 5.21 7.62
N GLU A 151 7.96 6.37 7.31
CA GLU A 151 7.74 7.44 8.30
C GLU A 151 6.48 8.31 8.13
N ASP A 152 5.59 8.10 7.16
CA ASP A 152 4.32 8.87 7.07
C ASP A 152 3.19 8.18 7.85
N TYR A 153 2.81 8.75 9.00
CA TYR A 153 1.84 8.15 9.92
C TYR A 153 0.36 8.30 9.47
N GLY A 154 0.11 8.91 8.31
CA GLY A 154 -1.23 9.02 7.74
C GLY A 154 -2.18 9.84 8.63
N PRO A 155 -3.51 9.65 8.55
CA PRO A 155 -4.47 10.45 9.32
C PRO A 155 -4.60 10.03 10.80
N ALA A 156 -3.77 9.10 11.29
CA ALA A 156 -3.84 8.62 12.66
C ALA A 156 -3.38 9.70 13.66
N PRO A 157 -3.90 9.73 14.90
CA PRO A 157 -3.34 10.56 15.96
C PRO A 157 -1.85 10.28 16.14
N TYR A 158 -1.03 11.32 16.07
CA TYR A 158 0.42 11.19 16.07
C TYR A 158 1.06 12.25 16.98
N VAL A 159 2.02 11.82 17.79
CA VAL A 159 2.81 12.69 18.68
C VAL A 159 4.28 12.39 18.39
N ILE A 160 5.04 13.44 18.12
CA ILE A 160 6.46 13.36 17.80
C ILE A 160 7.18 14.55 18.43
N ASN A 161 8.46 14.36 18.76
CA ASN A 161 9.37 15.47 18.98
C ASN A 161 9.75 16.05 17.61
N ILE A 162 9.04 17.10 17.17
CA ILE A 162 9.20 17.65 15.81
C ILE A 162 10.58 18.29 15.59
N ASP A 163 11.16 18.89 16.62
CA ASP A 163 12.51 19.49 16.58
C ASP A 163 13.56 18.41 16.26
N GLU A 164 13.60 17.35 17.06
CA GLU A 164 14.52 16.22 16.88
C GLU A 164 14.33 15.53 15.52
N ALA A 165 13.07 15.32 15.11
CA ALA A 165 12.78 14.72 13.81
C ALA A 165 13.27 15.59 12.65
N THR A 166 13.07 16.91 12.75
CA THR A 166 13.48 17.89 11.74
C THR A 166 14.99 17.96 11.62
N VAL A 167 15.70 18.08 12.74
CA VAL A 167 17.17 18.19 12.77
C VAL A 167 17.84 16.92 12.24
N ASN A 168 17.29 15.75 12.57
CA ASN A 168 17.84 14.45 12.15
C ASN A 168 17.48 14.05 10.71
N ASN A 169 16.56 14.77 10.05
CA ASN A 169 16.18 14.45 8.67
C ASN A 169 17.28 14.86 7.69
N GLU A 170 17.79 13.91 6.91
CA GLU A 170 18.78 14.16 5.86
C GLU A 170 18.19 14.25 4.44
N ALA A 171 16.93 13.85 4.26
CA ALA A 171 16.27 13.90 2.96
C ALA A 171 15.92 15.35 2.58
N PHE A 172 15.99 15.67 1.28
CA PHE A 172 15.55 16.97 0.78
C PHE A 172 14.08 17.25 1.14
N ARG A 173 13.20 16.24 0.99
CA ARG A 173 11.79 16.30 1.39
C ARG A 173 11.32 14.95 1.90
N LYS A 174 10.57 14.93 3.00
CA LYS A 174 10.02 13.70 3.58
C LYS A 174 8.67 13.98 4.24
N ALA A 175 7.60 13.36 3.75
CA ALA A 175 6.32 13.37 4.44
C ALA A 175 6.38 12.48 5.69
N ILE A 176 5.99 13.05 6.84
CA ILE A 176 5.91 12.30 8.10
C ILE A 176 4.48 12.16 8.63
N TRP A 177 3.54 12.94 8.08
CA TRP A 177 2.13 12.81 8.40
C TRP A 177 1.28 13.40 7.29
N THR A 178 0.39 12.62 6.68
CA THR A 178 -0.54 13.11 5.66
C THR A 178 -1.97 12.74 6.03
N GLY A 179 -2.77 13.75 6.37
CA GLY A 179 -4.19 13.61 6.66
C GLY A 179 -5.06 14.18 5.54
N ARG A 180 -6.35 14.39 5.82
CA ARG A 180 -7.28 14.96 4.83
C ARG A 180 -7.16 16.47 4.67
N HIS A 181 -6.75 17.17 5.72
CA HIS A 181 -6.80 18.64 5.80
C HIS A 181 -5.44 19.29 5.95
N LEU A 182 -4.41 18.52 6.28
CA LEU A 182 -3.05 19.02 6.37
C LEU A 182 -2.05 17.90 6.08
N GLN A 183 -0.84 18.30 5.72
CA GLN A 183 0.32 17.43 5.59
C GLN A 183 1.52 18.06 6.28
N VAL A 184 2.31 17.24 6.97
CA VAL A 184 3.57 17.63 7.59
C VAL A 184 4.72 16.97 6.86
N THR A 185 5.67 17.77 6.39
CA THR A 185 6.91 17.30 5.78
C THR A 185 8.13 17.84 6.51
N LEU A 186 9.24 17.13 6.39
CA LEU A 186 10.57 17.55 6.84
C LEU A 186 11.43 17.84 5.61
N MET A 187 12.33 18.80 5.71
CA MET A 187 13.25 19.16 4.64
C MET A 187 14.65 19.46 5.15
N SER A 188 15.63 19.14 4.32
CA SER A 188 17.05 19.46 4.53
C SER A 188 17.60 20.10 3.27
N ILE A 189 17.84 21.42 3.31
CA ILE A 189 18.34 22.19 2.17
C ILE A 189 19.83 22.42 2.38
N LYS A 190 20.68 21.87 1.51
CA LYS A 190 22.14 21.99 1.69
C LYS A 190 22.63 23.43 1.43
N PRO A 191 23.83 23.80 1.89
CA PRO A 191 24.42 25.11 1.58
C PRO A 191 24.41 25.39 0.07
N GLY A 192 23.91 26.57 -0.31
CA GLY A 192 23.79 26.98 -1.72
C GLY A 192 22.64 26.34 -2.49
N GLU A 193 21.89 25.42 -1.90
CA GLU A 193 20.62 24.93 -2.46
C GLU A 193 19.45 25.83 -2.04
N GLU A 194 18.30 25.57 -2.64
CA GLU A 194 17.03 26.25 -2.40
C GLU A 194 15.89 25.24 -2.58
N ILE A 195 14.70 25.57 -2.09
CA ILE A 195 13.50 24.78 -2.37
C ILE A 195 13.23 24.77 -3.88
N GLY A 196 13.24 25.95 -4.49
CA GLY A 196 12.73 26.19 -5.84
C GLY A 196 11.63 27.24 -5.79
N LEU A 197 11.40 27.94 -6.90
CA LEU A 197 10.34 28.92 -6.98
C LEU A 197 8.99 28.23 -7.18
N GLU A 198 8.19 28.17 -6.12
CA GLU A 198 6.92 27.44 -6.07
C GLU A 198 5.73 28.40 -5.90
N ILE A 199 4.53 27.93 -6.24
CA ILE A 199 3.24 28.57 -5.93
C ILE A 199 2.21 27.48 -5.66
N HIS A 200 1.33 27.71 -4.68
CA HIS A 200 0.21 26.81 -4.40
C HIS A 200 -1.12 27.59 -4.42
N PRO A 201 -1.96 27.46 -5.45
CA PRO A 201 -3.15 28.30 -5.61
C PRO A 201 -4.24 28.09 -4.54
N TYR A 202 -4.30 26.92 -3.91
CA TYR A 202 -5.45 26.52 -3.07
C TYR A 202 -5.11 26.06 -1.65
N LEU A 203 -3.86 26.24 -1.21
CA LEU A 203 -3.44 25.87 0.13
C LEU A 203 -2.52 26.93 0.71
N ASP A 204 -2.60 27.09 2.02
CA ASP A 204 -1.61 27.83 2.78
C ASP A 204 -0.47 26.88 3.19
N GLN A 205 0.74 27.43 3.29
CA GLN A 205 1.91 26.71 3.75
C GLN A 205 2.57 27.44 4.92
N PHE A 206 3.01 26.66 5.90
CA PHE A 206 3.79 27.12 7.05
C PHE A 206 5.14 26.42 7.03
N LEU A 207 6.24 27.16 7.17
CA LEU A 207 7.58 26.61 7.39
C LEU A 207 8.10 27.06 8.75
N ARG A 208 8.80 26.19 9.46
CA ARG A 208 9.61 26.56 10.63
C ARG A 208 11.00 25.98 10.51
N LEU A 209 12.00 26.83 10.74
CA LEU A 209 13.41 26.46 10.71
C LEU A 209 13.84 26.02 12.12
N GLU A 210 14.41 24.82 12.24
CA GLU A 210 15.04 24.33 13.47
C GLU A 210 16.57 24.43 13.39
N GLN A 211 17.14 24.56 12.20
CA GLN A 211 18.59 24.76 12.00
C GLN A 211 18.88 25.57 10.73
N GLY A 212 20.00 26.30 10.73
CA GLY A 212 20.55 26.96 9.56
C GLY A 212 20.01 28.37 9.34
N ASN A 213 20.48 29.00 8.27
CA ASN A 213 20.18 30.39 7.94
C ASN A 213 19.95 30.54 6.43
N GLY A 214 18.97 31.36 6.07
CA GLY A 214 18.60 31.54 4.68
C GLY A 214 17.96 32.88 4.37
N VAL A 215 17.50 33.01 3.14
CA VAL A 215 16.68 34.13 2.68
C VAL A 215 15.40 33.58 2.08
N VAL A 216 14.27 34.04 2.59
CA VAL A 216 12.96 33.78 1.99
C VAL A 216 12.59 34.94 1.07
N LYS A 217 12.06 34.60 -0.11
CA LYS A 217 11.54 35.55 -1.08
C LYS A 217 10.09 35.21 -1.40
N MET A 218 9.21 36.21 -1.45
CA MET A 218 7.79 36.03 -1.77
C MET A 218 7.22 37.18 -2.61
N GLY A 219 6.16 36.92 -3.37
CA GLY A 219 5.39 37.96 -4.06
C GLY A 219 4.19 37.43 -4.85
N ASP A 220 3.39 38.35 -5.39
CA ASP A 220 2.19 38.01 -6.16
C ASP A 220 2.50 37.55 -7.60
N ARG A 221 3.74 37.70 -8.05
CA ARG A 221 4.18 37.39 -9.41
C ARG A 221 5.51 36.65 -9.41
N GLN A 222 5.63 35.68 -10.32
CA GLN A 222 6.84 34.88 -10.51
C GLN A 222 8.09 35.73 -10.80
N ASP A 223 7.93 36.81 -11.57
CA ASP A 223 9.01 37.70 -11.98
C ASP A 223 9.22 38.90 -11.04
N LEU A 224 8.43 39.01 -9.96
CA LEU A 224 8.48 40.14 -9.03
C LEU A 224 8.18 39.70 -7.59
N LEU A 225 9.22 39.23 -6.91
CA LEU A 225 9.19 38.90 -5.48
C LEU A 225 9.48 40.16 -4.66
N THR A 226 8.43 40.82 -4.16
CA THR A 226 8.53 42.09 -3.44
C THR A 226 8.88 41.97 -1.96
N PHE A 227 8.78 40.76 -1.40
CA PHE A 227 9.09 40.47 -0.01
C PHE A 227 10.37 39.66 0.05
N GLU A 228 11.36 40.14 0.79
CA GLU A 228 12.63 39.44 1.03
C GLU A 228 13.04 39.61 2.50
N LYS A 229 13.34 38.50 3.17
CA LYS A 229 13.78 38.48 4.57
C LYS A 229 14.86 37.42 4.81
N VAL A 230 15.86 37.79 5.60
CA VAL A 230 16.77 36.83 6.22
C VAL A 230 16.01 36.09 7.30
N VAL A 231 16.20 34.78 7.37
CA VAL A 231 15.57 33.87 8.34
C VAL A 231 16.62 32.95 8.95
N SER A 232 16.40 32.54 10.20
CA SER A 232 17.27 31.69 10.99
C SER A 232 16.47 30.68 11.82
N THR A 233 17.15 29.82 12.59
CA THR A 233 16.52 28.96 13.60
C THR A 233 15.47 29.71 14.42
N ASP A 234 14.37 29.02 14.74
CA ASP A 234 13.17 29.50 15.42
C ASP A 234 12.27 30.47 14.63
N ASP A 235 12.69 30.93 13.44
CA ASP A 235 11.81 31.73 12.60
C ASP A 235 10.73 30.86 11.92
N ALA A 236 9.52 31.41 11.87
CA ALA A 236 8.39 30.87 11.13
C ALA A 236 8.12 31.69 9.87
N ILE A 237 7.78 30.99 8.79
CA ILE A 237 7.46 31.56 7.49
C ILE A 237 6.03 31.13 7.15
N ILE A 238 5.15 32.10 6.92
CA ILE A 238 3.75 31.87 6.57
C ILE A 238 3.57 32.30 5.11
N ILE A 239 3.12 31.37 4.27
CA ILE A 239 2.98 31.53 2.83
C ILE A 239 1.49 31.36 2.51
N PRO A 240 0.77 32.46 2.21
CA PRO A 240 -0.63 32.38 1.82
C PRO A 240 -0.81 31.70 0.46
N ALA A 241 -1.95 31.03 0.27
CA ALA A 241 -2.36 30.50 -1.03
C ALA A 241 -2.24 31.54 -2.16
N GLY A 242 -1.69 31.11 -3.29
CA GLY A 242 -1.46 31.96 -4.46
C GLY A 242 -0.19 32.83 -4.38
N THR A 243 0.65 32.67 -3.37
CA THR A 243 1.90 33.44 -3.24
C THR A 243 3.08 32.68 -3.86
N TRP A 244 3.78 33.32 -4.80
CA TRP A 244 5.05 32.82 -5.28
C TRP A 244 6.08 32.92 -4.17
N HIS A 245 6.83 31.85 -3.91
CA HIS A 245 7.79 31.83 -2.82
C HIS A 245 8.99 30.92 -3.11
N ASN A 246 10.10 31.19 -2.42
CA ASN A 246 11.29 30.35 -2.41
C ASN A 246 12.08 30.59 -1.11
N LEU A 247 12.76 29.56 -0.61
CA LEU A 247 13.69 29.64 0.51
C LEU A 247 15.06 29.17 0.05
N ILE A 248 16.05 30.04 0.19
CA ILE A 248 17.41 29.84 -0.29
C ILE A 248 18.34 29.70 0.91
N ASN A 249 19.13 28.63 0.95
CA ASN A 249 20.16 28.46 1.98
C ASN A 249 21.39 29.30 1.64
N THR A 250 21.57 30.39 2.38
CA THR A 250 22.72 31.31 2.26
C THR A 250 23.81 31.05 3.31
N GLY A 251 23.61 30.06 4.19
CA GLY A 251 24.53 29.66 5.24
C GLY A 251 25.60 28.66 4.79
N GLN A 252 26.37 28.16 5.75
CA GLN A 252 27.43 27.14 5.55
C GLN A 252 27.02 25.74 6.04
N GLU A 253 25.85 25.64 6.69
CA GLU A 253 25.27 24.39 7.18
C GLU A 253 23.89 24.17 6.54
N PRO A 254 23.37 22.93 6.52
CA PRO A 254 22.03 22.68 6.01
C PRO A 254 20.97 23.44 6.81
N ILE A 255 19.98 24.00 6.10
CA ILE A 255 18.72 24.40 6.73
C ILE A 255 17.93 23.13 7.02
N LYS A 256 17.54 22.94 8.28
CA LYS A 256 16.60 21.90 8.71
C LYS A 256 15.28 22.58 9.04
N LEU A 257 14.21 22.18 8.36
CA LEU A 257 12.88 22.77 8.56
C LEU A 257 11.80 21.70 8.48
N TYR A 258 10.66 21.98 9.10
CA TYR A 258 9.42 21.28 8.77
C TYR A 258 8.45 22.21 8.07
N SER A 259 7.63 21.63 7.19
CA SER A 259 6.56 22.31 6.46
C SER A 259 5.21 21.73 6.86
N ILE A 260 4.21 22.59 6.98
CA ILE A 260 2.80 22.20 7.09
C ILE A 260 2.05 22.79 5.91
N TYR A 261 1.45 21.92 5.09
CA TYR A 261 0.55 22.29 4.00
C TYR A 261 -0.89 22.10 4.47
N ALA A 262 -1.80 23.01 4.13
CA ALA A 262 -3.22 22.88 4.43
C ALA A 262 -4.10 23.34 3.25
N PRO A 263 -4.69 22.44 2.44
CA PRO A 263 -4.63 20.96 2.45
C PRO A 263 -3.27 20.33 2.07
N PRO A 264 -3.13 18.97 2.10
CA PRO A 264 -1.93 18.28 1.61
C PRO A 264 -1.52 18.62 0.19
N GLN A 265 -0.20 18.70 -0.07
CA GLN A 265 0.37 19.00 -1.37
C GLN A 265 0.97 17.78 -2.07
N HIS A 266 1.75 16.95 -1.35
CA HIS A 266 2.46 15.82 -1.94
C HIS A 266 1.74 14.49 -1.69
N PRO A 267 1.99 13.44 -2.52
CA PRO A 267 1.48 12.10 -2.23
C PRO A 267 1.85 11.61 -0.82
N HIS A 268 0.97 10.82 -0.20
CA HIS A 268 1.25 10.18 1.08
C HIS A 268 2.52 9.30 0.99
N GLY A 269 3.40 9.39 2.00
CA GLY A 269 4.66 8.64 2.03
C GLY A 269 5.76 9.19 1.10
N THR A 270 5.63 10.43 0.61
CA THR A 270 6.66 11.07 -0.24
C THR A 270 8.01 11.13 0.48
N VAL A 271 9.06 10.64 -0.18
CA VAL A 271 10.46 10.83 0.25
C VAL A 271 11.31 11.16 -0.96
N HIS A 272 11.92 12.34 -0.98
CA HIS A 272 12.90 12.78 -1.97
C HIS A 272 14.25 12.91 -1.27
N GLN A 273 15.20 12.04 -1.59
CA GLN A 273 16.53 12.05 -0.97
C GLN A 273 17.32 13.29 -1.42
N THR A 274 17.11 13.71 -2.67
CA THR A 274 17.78 14.86 -3.27
C THR A 274 16.78 15.84 -3.87
N LYS A 275 17.23 17.08 -4.09
CA LYS A 275 16.46 18.09 -4.84
C LYS A 275 16.08 17.61 -6.24
N ALA A 276 17.01 16.94 -6.92
CA ALA A 276 16.77 16.40 -8.27
C ALA A 276 15.64 15.35 -8.28
N ASP A 277 15.50 14.53 -7.23
CA ASP A 277 14.38 13.58 -7.11
C ASP A 277 13.04 14.32 -6.99
N ALA A 278 13.02 15.42 -6.24
CA ALA A 278 11.83 16.26 -6.08
C ALA A 278 11.42 16.96 -7.39
N GLU A 279 12.38 17.59 -8.07
CA GLU A 279 12.15 18.27 -9.36
C GLU A 279 11.66 17.27 -10.43
N ALA A 280 12.22 16.05 -10.47
CA ALA A 280 11.80 15.01 -11.39
C ALA A 280 10.36 14.53 -11.11
N ALA A 281 9.99 14.40 -9.83
CA ALA A 281 8.64 14.01 -9.44
C ALA A 281 7.60 15.09 -9.83
N GLU A 282 7.92 16.37 -9.63
CA GLU A 282 7.03 17.49 -9.95
C GLU A 282 6.87 17.68 -11.47
N ALA A 283 7.95 17.59 -12.25
CA ALA A 283 7.89 17.64 -13.71
C ALA A 283 7.02 16.50 -14.30
N GLY A 284 7.03 15.32 -13.68
CA GLY A 284 6.18 14.20 -14.07
C GLY A 284 4.68 14.45 -13.79
N MET A 285 4.34 15.30 -12.83
CA MET A 285 2.95 15.66 -12.49
C MET A 285 2.39 16.73 -13.43
N GLU A 286 3.19 17.74 -13.79
CA GLU A 286 2.81 18.77 -14.78
C GLU A 286 2.51 18.15 -16.15
N GLY A 287 3.29 17.14 -16.57
CA GLY A 287 3.09 16.43 -17.83
C GLY A 287 1.80 15.60 -17.89
N ASN A 288 1.19 15.27 -16.75
CA ASN A 288 -0.05 14.49 -16.65
C ASN A 288 -1.30 15.36 -16.43
N GLY A 289 -1.19 16.69 -16.53
CA GLY A 289 -2.32 17.60 -16.42
C GLY A 289 -2.85 17.79 -14.98
N TYR A 290 -2.13 17.29 -13.98
CA TYR A 290 -2.39 17.63 -12.58
C TYR A 290 -1.63 18.93 -12.28
N THR A 291 -2.31 20.06 -12.47
CA THR A 291 -1.88 21.31 -11.83
C THR A 291 -2.51 21.32 -10.44
N TYR A 292 -1.68 21.43 -9.40
CA TYR A 292 -2.15 21.61 -8.03
C TYR A 292 -2.83 22.96 -7.87
#